data_AF-A0A8T5GKX2-F1
#
_entry.id   AF-A0A8T5GKX2-F1
#
_cell.length_a   1.000
_cell.length_b   1.000
_cell.length_c   1.000
_cell.angle_alpha   90.00
_cell.angle_beta   90.00
_cell.angle_gamma   90.00
#
_symmetry.space_group_name_H-M   'P 1'
#
loop_
_entity.id
_entity.type
_entity.pdbx_description
1 polymer ?
#
loop_
_entity_poly.entity_id
_entity_poly.type
_entity_poly.pdbx_seq_one_letter_code
_entity_poly.pdbx_strand_id
1 'polypeptide(L)'
;MILHEKTILNNLSKAQAFENILTSDEIEDIWKLAFSNNSVRKNSLGNIFISGDCVKTAYKLIKHKIPLNATLYGGNFFICTTPYGIHLDSFNQREEKDDGTTLYKNVLIPLWIGGCDDGGKVIFFDQRLVDYGCAFNKDGPTSYKESLYHVYDDYSNLQFYDGNSQKIDKKLNSVPFNSLYHLLYFNHINQERLEGFTAESFLDWKPGNILIFDAIQVHASAYGDEKKWKNKMGLLLRFKVNI
;
A
#
# COMPACT_ATOMS: atom_id res chain seq x y z
N MET A 1 17.85 -7.55 -11.67
CA MET A 1 16.66 -6.79 -12.10
C MET A 1 15.57 -7.82 -12.33
N ILE A 2 14.58 -7.86 -11.44
CA ILE A 2 13.75 -9.06 -11.18
C ILE A 2 12.27 -8.79 -11.51
N LEU A 3 12.09 -7.81 -12.38
CA LEU A 3 10.82 -7.36 -12.87
C LEU A 3 11.03 -7.02 -14.34
N HIS A 4 10.06 -7.36 -15.18
CA HIS A 4 10.09 -6.94 -16.58
C HIS A 4 9.83 -5.42 -16.62
N GLU A 5 10.87 -4.62 -16.35
CA GLU A 5 10.83 -3.16 -16.13
C GLU A 5 9.97 -2.48 -17.21
N LYS A 6 10.23 -2.80 -18.47
CA LYS A 6 9.47 -2.28 -19.61
C LYS A 6 7.96 -2.54 -19.50
N THR A 7 7.56 -3.72 -19.06
CA THR A 7 6.13 -4.05 -18.88
C THR A 7 5.53 -3.20 -17.77
N ILE A 8 6.17 -3.13 -16.60
CA ILE A 8 5.65 -2.32 -15.49
C ILE A 8 5.51 -0.87 -15.93
N LEU A 9 6.58 -0.32 -16.48
CA LEU A 9 6.64 1.06 -16.91
C LEU A 9 5.57 1.36 -17.97
N ASN A 10 5.32 0.46 -18.93
CA ASN A 10 4.28 0.69 -19.95
C ASN A 10 2.84 0.69 -19.42
N ASN A 11 2.63 0.30 -18.17
CA ASN A 11 1.30 0.15 -17.61
C ASN A 11 1.09 1.02 -16.36
N LEU A 12 2.01 1.88 -15.94
CA LEU A 12 1.81 2.68 -14.71
C LEU A 12 0.52 3.51 -14.74
N SER A 13 -0.08 3.72 -13.58
CA SER A 13 -1.18 4.69 -13.45
C SER A 13 -1.13 5.43 -12.13
N LYS A 14 -1.79 6.59 -12.11
CA LYS A 14 -2.10 7.28 -10.86
C LYS A 14 -2.97 6.38 -9.96
N ALA A 15 -2.78 6.49 -8.65
CA ALA A 15 -3.66 5.85 -7.68
C ALA A 15 -5.08 6.46 -7.75
N GLN A 16 -6.10 5.63 -7.65
CA GLN A 16 -7.50 6.03 -7.81
C GLN A 16 -8.36 5.50 -6.67
N ALA A 17 -9.31 6.32 -6.24
CA ALA A 17 -10.39 5.93 -5.34
C ALA A 17 -11.69 5.78 -6.13
N PHE A 18 -12.36 4.65 -5.96
CA PHE A 18 -13.71 4.40 -6.45
C PHE A 18 -14.63 4.41 -5.24
N GLU A 19 -15.47 5.43 -5.17
CA GLU A 19 -16.25 5.73 -3.96
C GLU A 19 -17.55 4.94 -3.88
N ASN A 20 -17.89 4.47 -2.68
CA ASN A 20 -19.16 3.81 -2.36
C ASN A 20 -19.53 2.66 -3.32
N ILE A 21 -18.52 1.87 -3.73
CA ILE A 21 -18.71 0.71 -4.61
C ILE A 21 -19.35 -0.47 -3.87
N LEU A 22 -18.97 -0.66 -2.61
CA LEU A 22 -19.50 -1.72 -1.76
C LEU A 22 -20.57 -1.19 -0.81
N THR A 23 -21.64 -1.96 -0.65
CA THR A 23 -22.69 -1.66 0.33
C THR A 23 -22.24 -2.02 1.74
N SER A 24 -22.95 -1.51 2.76
CA SER A 24 -22.69 -1.87 4.16
C SER A 24 -22.81 -3.37 4.42
N ASP A 25 -23.80 -4.04 3.81
CA ASP A 25 -24.00 -5.49 3.95
C ASP A 25 -22.82 -6.27 3.34
N GLU A 26 -22.33 -5.86 2.16
CA GLU A 26 -21.18 -6.49 1.52
C GLU A 26 -19.91 -6.31 2.34
N ILE A 27 -19.68 -5.10 2.87
CA ILE A 27 -18.57 -4.84 3.80
C ILE A 27 -18.69 -5.79 5.00
N GLU A 28 -19.89 -5.91 5.57
CA GLU A 28 -20.18 -6.76 6.72
C GLU A 28 -19.84 -8.23 6.47
N ASP A 29 -20.29 -8.76 5.33
CA ASP A 29 -19.97 -10.13 4.91
C ASP A 29 -18.47 -10.33 4.72
N ILE A 30 -17.78 -9.36 4.11
CA ILE A 30 -16.34 -9.45 3.81
C ILE A 30 -15.50 -9.44 5.08
N TRP A 31 -15.71 -8.50 6.01
CA TRP A 31 -14.82 -8.38 7.17
C TRP A 31 -14.98 -9.57 8.12
N LYS A 32 -16.19 -10.14 8.22
CA LYS A 32 -16.45 -11.37 9.00
C LYS A 32 -15.66 -12.57 8.51
N LEU A 33 -15.40 -12.69 7.20
CA LEU A 33 -14.58 -13.79 6.64
C LEU A 33 -13.17 -13.84 7.23
N ALA A 34 -12.63 -12.71 7.71
CA ALA A 34 -11.32 -12.71 8.35
C ALA A 34 -11.31 -13.52 9.66
N PHE A 35 -12.46 -13.72 10.31
CA PHE A 35 -12.54 -14.40 11.61
C PHE A 35 -12.94 -15.88 11.51
N SER A 36 -12.97 -16.46 10.30
CA SER A 36 -13.28 -17.88 10.08
C SER A 36 -12.01 -18.71 9.80
N ASN A 37 -11.59 -19.63 10.69
CA ASN A 37 -10.51 -20.63 10.48
C ASN A 37 -9.39 -20.22 9.49
N ASN A 38 -8.71 -19.10 9.76
CA ASN A 38 -7.67 -18.54 8.89
C ASN A 38 -6.28 -18.58 9.53
N SER A 39 -5.23 -18.44 8.71
CA SER A 39 -3.88 -18.19 9.20
C SER A 39 -3.74 -16.75 9.67
N VAL A 40 -3.35 -16.58 10.93
CA VAL A 40 -3.17 -15.25 11.56
C VAL A 40 -1.71 -15.06 11.90
N ARG A 41 -1.14 -13.92 11.51
CA ARG A 41 0.22 -13.49 11.86
C ARG A 41 0.17 -12.09 12.46
N LYS A 42 0.95 -11.86 13.51
CA LYS A 42 1.16 -10.55 14.12
C LYS A 42 2.59 -10.08 13.85
N ASN A 43 2.80 -8.78 13.59
CA ASN A 43 4.15 -8.19 13.55
C ASN A 43 4.51 -7.47 14.87
N SER A 44 5.78 -7.05 14.99
CA SER A 44 6.29 -6.32 16.16
C SER A 44 5.59 -4.98 16.40
N LEU A 45 5.04 -4.36 15.35
CA LEU A 45 4.26 -3.12 15.42
C LEU A 45 2.81 -3.34 15.89
N GLY A 46 2.39 -4.58 16.13
CA GLY A 46 1.05 -4.92 16.59
C GLY A 46 0.01 -5.07 15.46
N ASN A 47 0.41 -4.95 14.19
CA ASN A 47 -0.47 -5.22 13.06
C ASN A 47 -0.75 -6.71 12.96
N ILE A 48 -2.01 -7.04 12.70
CA ILE A 48 -2.50 -8.39 12.49
C ILE A 48 -2.73 -8.56 11.00
N PHE A 49 -2.22 -9.65 10.43
CA PHE A 49 -2.42 -10.04 9.05
C PHE A 49 -3.16 -11.38 9.05
N ILE A 50 -4.19 -11.47 8.22
CA ILE A 50 -5.03 -12.65 8.13
C ILE A 50 -5.07 -13.09 6.67
N SER A 51 -4.65 -14.31 6.41
CA SER A 51 -4.53 -14.88 5.07
C SER A 51 -5.12 -16.28 5.02
N GLY A 52 -5.33 -16.78 3.80
CA GLY A 52 -5.93 -18.10 3.55
C GLY A 52 -7.09 -17.99 2.57
N ASP A 53 -7.98 -18.98 2.60
CA ASP A 53 -9.10 -19.05 1.67
C ASP A 53 -10.13 -17.92 1.87
N CYS A 54 -10.16 -17.28 3.05
CA CYS A 54 -10.98 -16.08 3.28
C CYS A 54 -10.74 -14.98 2.24
N VAL A 55 -9.49 -14.78 1.79
CA VAL A 55 -9.13 -13.75 0.80
C VAL A 55 -9.75 -14.09 -0.55
N LYS A 56 -9.66 -15.36 -0.97
CA LYS A 56 -10.26 -15.85 -2.22
C LYS A 56 -11.79 -15.78 -2.16
N THR A 57 -12.39 -16.11 -1.03
CA THR A 57 -13.83 -16.02 -0.81
C THR A 57 -14.30 -14.56 -0.87
N ALA A 58 -13.61 -13.65 -0.17
CA ALA A 58 -13.88 -12.22 -0.23
C ALA A 58 -13.80 -11.69 -1.67
N TYR A 59 -12.72 -12.01 -2.40
CA TYR A 59 -12.59 -11.65 -3.81
C TYR A 59 -13.75 -12.17 -4.66
N LYS A 60 -14.17 -13.44 -4.49
CA LYS A 60 -15.29 -14.01 -5.27
C LYS A 60 -16.59 -13.23 -5.08
N LEU A 61 -16.85 -12.70 -3.89
CA LEU A 61 -18.04 -11.89 -3.61
C LEU A 61 -18.02 -10.58 -4.41
N ILE A 62 -16.87 -9.91 -4.50
CA ILE A 62 -16.78 -8.54 -5.03
C ILE A 62 -16.09 -8.41 -6.39
N LYS A 63 -15.57 -9.50 -6.98
CA LYS A 63 -14.74 -9.45 -8.21
C LYS A 63 -15.39 -8.69 -9.36
N HIS A 64 -16.71 -8.71 -9.45
CA HIS A 64 -17.48 -8.06 -10.52
C HIS A 64 -17.61 -6.54 -10.32
N LYS A 65 -17.27 -6.03 -9.14
CA LYS A 65 -17.28 -4.61 -8.78
C LYS A 65 -15.91 -3.97 -8.78
N ILE A 66 -14.83 -4.77 -8.80
CA ILE A 66 -13.46 -4.25 -8.87
C ILE A 66 -13.22 -3.76 -10.30
N PRO A 67 -12.96 -2.46 -10.53
CA PRO A 67 -12.73 -1.91 -11.87
C PRO A 67 -11.30 -2.22 -12.37
N LEU A 68 -10.94 -3.50 -12.38
CA LEU A 68 -9.63 -3.99 -12.80
C LEU A 68 -9.77 -5.31 -13.56
N ASN A 69 -9.25 -5.34 -14.78
CA ASN A 69 -9.16 -6.58 -15.56
C ASN A 69 -7.80 -7.25 -15.32
N ALA A 70 -7.71 -8.04 -14.25
CA ALA A 70 -6.47 -8.72 -13.87
C ALA A 70 -6.76 -10.03 -13.11
N THR A 71 -5.75 -10.90 -13.03
CA THR A 71 -5.84 -12.15 -12.29
C THR A 71 -5.51 -11.91 -10.82
N LEU A 72 -6.39 -12.33 -9.90
CA LEU A 72 -6.06 -12.33 -8.48
C LEU A 72 -4.84 -13.23 -8.25
N TYR A 73 -3.79 -12.66 -7.69
CA TYR A 73 -2.60 -13.37 -7.30
C TYR A 73 -2.66 -13.78 -5.82
N GLY A 74 -3.11 -12.86 -4.94
CA GLY A 74 -3.18 -13.13 -3.51
C GLY A 74 -3.64 -11.91 -2.74
N GLY A 75 -3.34 -11.88 -1.45
CA GLY A 75 -3.75 -10.79 -0.59
C GLY A 75 -3.84 -11.21 0.87
N ASN A 76 -4.29 -10.27 1.70
CA ASN A 76 -4.52 -10.48 3.11
C ASN A 76 -5.51 -9.44 3.62
N PHE A 77 -6.29 -9.82 4.62
CA PHE A 77 -6.85 -8.83 5.53
C PHE A 77 -5.74 -8.32 6.44
N PHE A 78 -5.91 -7.11 6.94
CA PHE A 78 -5.05 -6.58 7.98
C PHE A 78 -5.83 -5.71 8.94
N ILE A 79 -5.39 -5.71 10.20
CA ILE A 79 -5.84 -4.80 11.25
C ILE A 79 -4.59 -4.07 11.74
N CYS A 80 -4.63 -2.75 11.68
CA CYS A 80 -3.54 -1.90 12.14
C CYS A 80 -4.01 -0.97 13.26
N THR A 81 -3.11 -0.62 14.16
CA THR A 81 -3.33 0.29 15.29
C THR A 81 -2.57 1.61 15.15
N THR A 82 -1.69 1.71 14.15
CA THR A 82 -0.91 2.90 13.81
C THR A 82 -0.78 3.04 12.31
N PRO A 83 -0.62 4.25 11.78
CA PRO A 83 -0.35 4.47 10.36
C PRO A 83 0.91 3.70 9.92
N TYR A 84 0.83 3.06 8.77
CA TYR A 84 1.98 2.52 8.05
C TYR A 84 2.91 3.66 7.62
N GLY A 85 4.21 3.44 7.84
CA GLY A 85 5.27 4.28 7.29
C GLY A 85 5.42 4.14 5.78
N ILE A 86 6.50 4.68 5.24
CA ILE A 86 6.75 4.76 3.80
C ILE A 86 7.19 3.39 3.28
N HIS A 87 6.46 2.84 2.30
CA HIS A 87 6.73 1.53 1.72
C HIS A 87 6.12 1.40 0.32
N LEU A 88 6.40 0.28 -0.35
CA LEU A 88 5.65 -0.19 -1.51
C LEU A 88 5.30 -1.67 -1.31
N ASP A 89 4.20 -2.09 -1.92
CA ASP A 89 3.56 -3.40 -1.69
C ASP A 89 3.69 -4.33 -2.92
N SER A 90 4.88 -4.37 -3.50
CA SER A 90 5.27 -5.36 -4.50
C SER A 90 5.50 -6.73 -3.83
N PHE A 91 5.77 -7.77 -4.62
CA PHE A 91 5.96 -9.14 -4.10
C PHE A 91 7.26 -9.29 -3.31
N ASN A 92 7.36 -10.34 -2.50
CA ASN A 92 8.55 -10.63 -1.72
C ASN A 92 9.53 -11.50 -2.53
N GLN A 93 10.80 -11.09 -2.58
CA GLN A 93 11.89 -11.85 -3.22
C GLN A 93 12.01 -13.31 -2.77
N ARG A 94 11.66 -13.60 -1.51
CA ARG A 94 11.79 -14.94 -0.93
C ARG A 94 10.62 -15.85 -1.29
N GLU A 95 9.47 -15.27 -1.62
CA GLU A 95 8.23 -16.01 -1.85
C GLU A 95 8.03 -16.33 -3.33
N GLU A 96 8.59 -15.51 -4.23
CA GLU A 96 8.32 -15.61 -5.67
C GLU A 96 9.58 -15.53 -6.52
N LYS A 97 9.63 -16.42 -7.50
CA LYS A 97 10.57 -16.31 -8.63
C LYS A 97 9.88 -15.49 -9.71
N ASP A 98 10.60 -14.52 -10.26
CA ASP A 98 10.14 -13.80 -11.44
C ASP A 98 9.98 -14.78 -12.60
N ASP A 99 8.73 -15.00 -12.98
CA ASP A 99 8.29 -15.88 -14.06
C ASP A 99 7.86 -15.06 -15.30
N GLY A 100 8.16 -13.76 -15.31
CA GLY A 100 7.71 -12.82 -16.35
C GLY A 100 6.24 -12.40 -16.19
N THR A 101 5.52 -12.87 -15.16
CA THR A 101 4.18 -12.40 -14.80
C THR A 101 4.27 -11.41 -13.65
N THR A 102 4.20 -10.13 -13.98
CA THR A 102 4.46 -9.08 -13.00
C THR A 102 3.21 -8.75 -12.19
N LEU A 103 3.32 -8.82 -10.87
CA LEU A 103 2.36 -8.23 -9.95
C LEU A 103 2.37 -6.72 -10.14
N TYR A 104 1.20 -6.19 -10.46
CA TYR A 104 1.12 -4.92 -11.16
C TYR A 104 0.23 -3.93 -10.42
N LYS A 105 -0.92 -4.39 -9.93
CA LYS A 105 -1.85 -3.55 -9.16
C LYS A 105 -2.18 -4.17 -7.83
N ASN A 106 -2.34 -3.28 -6.87
CA ASN A 106 -2.95 -3.56 -5.60
C ASN A 106 -4.33 -2.91 -5.56
N VAL A 107 -5.27 -3.62 -4.96
CA VAL A 107 -6.60 -3.13 -4.64
C VAL A 107 -6.73 -3.15 -3.12
N LEU A 108 -6.84 -1.97 -2.52
CA LEU A 108 -7.02 -1.78 -1.09
C LEU A 108 -8.46 -1.40 -0.81
N ILE A 109 -9.11 -2.17 0.06
CA ILE A 109 -10.52 -2.00 0.41
C ILE A 109 -10.59 -1.70 1.91
N PRO A 110 -10.87 -0.46 2.31
CA PRO A 110 -11.24 -0.13 3.68
C PRO A 110 -12.51 -0.88 4.09
N LEU A 111 -12.48 -1.57 5.23
CA LEU A 111 -13.62 -2.35 5.73
C LEU A 111 -14.18 -1.79 7.02
N TRP A 112 -13.33 -1.36 7.94
CA TRP A 112 -13.77 -0.93 9.26
C TRP A 112 -12.81 0.08 9.88
N ILE A 113 -13.35 0.98 10.70
CA ILE A 113 -12.61 1.97 11.50
C ILE A 113 -13.13 1.87 12.94
N GLY A 114 -12.22 1.75 13.89
CA GLY A 114 -12.55 1.69 15.31
C GLY A 114 -12.23 2.98 16.04
N GLY A 115 -13.22 3.47 16.79
CA GLY A 115 -13.09 4.62 17.70
C GLY A 115 -13.44 5.98 17.10
N CYS A 116 -13.62 6.09 15.78
CA CYS A 116 -14.13 7.27 15.07
C CYS A 116 -14.57 6.89 13.64
N ASP A 117 -15.15 7.86 12.92
CA ASP A 117 -15.56 7.72 11.51
C ASP A 117 -14.47 8.17 10.52
N ASP A 118 -13.33 8.64 11.02
CA ASP A 118 -12.20 9.13 10.22
C ASP A 118 -11.04 8.12 10.23
N GLY A 119 -10.86 7.40 9.12
CA GLY A 119 -9.80 6.42 8.94
C GLY A 119 -8.44 7.03 8.56
N GLY A 120 -8.36 8.35 8.44
CA GLY A 120 -7.24 9.08 7.87
C GLY A 120 -7.12 8.90 6.37
N LYS A 121 -5.91 9.14 5.86
CA LYS A 121 -5.62 9.11 4.42
C LYS A 121 -4.58 8.04 4.08
N VAL A 122 -4.66 7.52 2.87
CA VAL A 122 -3.56 6.82 2.19
C VAL A 122 -2.97 7.82 1.20
N ILE A 123 -1.68 8.06 1.32
CA ILE A 123 -0.98 9.07 0.53
C ILE A 123 -0.02 8.34 -0.37
N PHE A 124 -0.24 8.50 -1.67
CA PHE A 124 0.58 7.92 -2.71
C PHE A 124 1.54 8.98 -3.23
N PHE A 125 2.80 8.59 -3.41
CA PHE A 125 3.85 9.46 -3.90
C PHE A 125 4.03 9.28 -5.42
N ASP A 126 4.62 10.27 -6.08
CA ASP A 126 4.98 10.19 -7.50
C ASP A 126 5.97 9.06 -7.75
N GLN A 127 6.80 8.74 -6.75
CA GLN A 127 7.87 7.78 -6.83
C GLN A 127 7.34 6.35 -6.97
N ARG A 128 7.76 5.70 -8.05
CA ARG A 128 7.60 4.27 -8.30
C ARG A 128 8.96 3.63 -8.42
N LEU A 129 9.22 2.58 -7.63
CA LEU A 129 10.50 1.89 -7.62
C LEU A 129 10.30 0.47 -8.15
N VAL A 130 10.94 0.15 -9.28
CA VAL A 130 10.90 -1.18 -9.88
C VAL A 130 11.75 -2.13 -9.02
N ASP A 131 11.17 -2.59 -7.93
CA ASP A 131 11.76 -3.56 -7.00
C ASP A 131 10.67 -4.39 -6.30
N TYR A 132 11.12 -5.34 -5.48
CA TYR A 132 10.29 -6.08 -4.54
C TYR A 132 9.72 -5.19 -3.45
N GLY A 133 8.75 -5.73 -2.70
CA GLY A 133 8.21 -5.12 -1.49
C GLY A 133 9.34 -4.61 -0.59
N CYS A 134 9.31 -3.30 -0.30
CA CYS A 134 10.35 -2.65 0.48
C CYS A 134 9.78 -1.53 1.36
N ALA A 135 10.53 -1.19 2.40
CA ALA A 135 10.25 -0.03 3.25
C ALA A 135 11.35 1.02 3.13
N PHE A 136 11.00 2.28 3.39
CA PHE A 136 11.91 3.42 3.35
C PHE A 136 12.07 4.00 4.77
N ASN A 137 13.29 3.98 5.29
CA ASN A 137 13.58 4.26 6.70
C ASN A 137 14.90 5.03 6.92
N LYS A 138 15.18 6.06 6.11
CA LYS A 138 16.34 6.94 6.26
C LYS A 138 16.33 7.58 7.65
N ASP A 139 17.42 7.44 8.40
CA ASP A 139 17.56 7.97 9.77
C ASP A 139 16.44 7.51 10.75
N GLY A 140 15.72 6.44 10.40
CA GLY A 140 14.69 5.84 11.24
C GLY A 140 15.26 4.83 12.25
N PRO A 141 14.45 4.40 13.24
CA PRO A 141 14.88 3.41 14.21
C PRO A 141 15.29 2.08 13.53
N THR A 142 16.36 1.47 14.05
CA THR A 142 16.93 0.22 13.52
C THR A 142 16.02 -1.01 13.69
N SER A 143 15.00 -0.93 14.53
CA SER A 143 14.02 -2.01 14.74
C SER A 143 13.22 -2.36 13.48
N TYR A 144 13.22 -1.50 12.45
CA TYR A 144 12.66 -1.81 11.13
C TYR A 144 13.42 -2.93 10.39
N LYS A 145 14.68 -3.22 10.78
CA LYS A 145 15.54 -4.24 10.15
C LYS A 145 15.09 -5.68 10.43
N GLU A 146 14.08 -5.90 11.28
CA GLU A 146 13.43 -7.20 11.49
C GLU A 146 12.32 -7.49 10.46
N SER A 147 12.12 -6.59 9.48
CA SER A 147 11.17 -6.79 8.39
C SER A 147 11.57 -7.94 7.47
N LEU A 148 10.59 -8.71 6.98
CA LEU A 148 10.77 -9.67 5.88
C LEU A 148 11.04 -8.98 4.54
N TYR A 149 10.87 -7.66 4.48
CA TYR A 149 11.08 -6.82 3.30
C TYR A 149 12.42 -6.11 3.36
N HIS A 150 12.97 -5.80 2.19
CA HIS A 150 14.16 -4.95 2.11
C HIS A 150 13.86 -3.56 2.69
N VAL A 151 14.82 -2.96 3.38
CA VAL A 151 14.68 -1.63 3.97
C VAL A 151 15.77 -0.75 3.39
N TYR A 152 15.38 0.27 2.64
CA TYR A 152 16.29 1.32 2.19
C TYR A 152 16.47 2.36 3.29
N ASP A 153 17.71 2.58 3.72
CA ASP A 153 18.12 3.67 4.61
C ASP A 153 18.88 4.79 3.87
N ASP A 154 19.27 4.57 2.61
CA ASP A 154 19.81 5.57 1.69
C ASP A 154 19.05 5.55 0.36
N TYR A 155 18.52 6.70 -0.06
CA TYR A 155 17.75 6.85 -1.30
C TYR A 155 18.57 7.41 -2.45
N SER A 156 19.79 7.92 -2.20
CA SER A 156 20.58 8.72 -3.14
C SER A 156 20.80 8.03 -4.49
N ASN A 157 20.94 6.71 -4.50
CA ASN A 157 21.23 5.93 -5.69
C ASN A 157 20.01 5.23 -6.30
N LEU A 158 18.84 5.33 -5.68
CA LEU A 158 17.61 4.69 -6.17
C LEU A 158 17.13 5.38 -7.45
N GLN A 159 16.73 4.58 -8.44
CA GLN A 159 16.09 5.10 -9.64
C GLN A 159 14.57 4.98 -9.50
N PHE A 160 13.93 6.11 -9.19
CA PHE A 160 12.47 6.20 -9.22
C PHE A 160 11.97 6.57 -10.62
N TYR A 161 10.74 6.18 -10.89
CA TYR A 161 9.96 6.58 -12.06
C TYR A 161 8.70 7.31 -11.59
N ASP A 162 8.19 8.23 -12.41
CA ASP A 162 6.90 8.89 -12.17
C ASP A 162 5.73 8.08 -12.75
N GLY A 163 4.50 8.58 -12.58
CA GLY A 163 3.29 7.94 -13.10
C GLY A 163 3.19 7.90 -14.63
N ASN A 164 4.07 8.61 -15.35
CA ASN A 164 4.19 8.61 -16.81
C ASN A 164 5.43 7.84 -17.29
N SER A 165 6.00 7.01 -16.39
CA SER A 165 7.12 6.12 -16.70
C SER A 165 8.42 6.86 -16.99
N GLN A 166 8.51 8.14 -16.66
CA GLN A 166 9.72 8.93 -16.81
C GLN A 166 10.62 8.74 -15.60
N LYS A 167 11.94 8.67 -15.85
CA LYS A 167 12.93 8.64 -14.78
C LYS A 167 12.89 9.96 -14.03
N ILE A 168 12.73 9.88 -12.71
CA ILE A 168 12.94 11.01 -11.82
C ILE A 168 14.46 11.19 -11.66
N ASP A 169 14.95 12.42 -11.79
CA ASP A 169 16.38 12.71 -11.60
C ASP A 169 16.78 12.35 -10.17
N LYS A 170 17.79 11.49 -10.00
CA LYS A 170 18.27 11.02 -8.69
C LYS A 170 18.74 12.16 -7.78
N LYS A 171 19.13 13.32 -8.34
CA LYS A 171 19.44 14.52 -7.55
C LYS A 171 18.25 14.99 -6.71
N LEU A 172 17.03 14.70 -7.16
CA LEU A 172 15.82 15.03 -6.42
C LEU A 172 15.62 14.15 -5.19
N ASN A 173 16.27 12.97 -5.11
CA ASN A 173 16.15 12.06 -3.97
C ASN A 173 16.69 12.68 -2.67
N SER A 174 17.43 13.80 -2.76
CA SER A 174 17.94 14.55 -1.61
C SER A 174 17.21 15.86 -1.31
N VAL A 175 16.12 16.15 -2.02
CA VAL A 175 15.34 17.36 -1.80
C VAL A 175 14.49 17.21 -0.54
N PRO A 176 14.52 18.16 0.42
CA PRO A 176 13.67 18.09 1.60
C PRO A 176 12.18 18.00 1.25
N PHE A 177 11.45 17.19 2.00
CA PHE A 177 10.00 17.06 1.83
C PHE A 177 9.27 18.38 2.13
N ASN A 178 8.13 18.60 1.48
CA ASN A 178 7.31 19.79 1.70
C ASN A 178 6.85 19.88 3.18
N SER A 179 7.31 20.91 3.89
CA SER A 179 7.05 21.07 5.33
C SER A 179 5.56 21.28 5.67
N LEU A 180 4.77 21.88 4.77
CA LEU A 180 3.33 22.04 5.00
C LEU A 180 2.61 20.68 4.93
N TYR A 181 2.93 19.86 3.93
CA TYR A 181 2.38 18.50 3.83
C TYR A 181 2.88 17.60 4.96
N HIS A 182 4.12 17.79 5.41
CA HIS A 182 4.64 17.11 6.59
C HIS A 182 3.80 17.41 7.83
N LEU A 183 3.60 18.69 8.13
CA LEU A 183 2.83 19.12 9.29
C LEU A 183 1.39 18.59 9.27
N LEU A 184 0.74 18.64 8.11
CA LEU A 184 -0.66 18.25 7.96
C LEU A 184 -0.87 16.74 8.02
N TYR A 185 0.00 15.96 7.37
CA TYR A 185 -0.28 14.55 7.11
C TYR A 185 0.75 13.58 7.68
N PHE A 186 1.98 14.01 7.88
CA PHE A 186 3.10 13.14 8.23
C PHE A 186 3.80 13.53 9.52
N ASN A 187 3.14 14.27 10.42
CA ASN A 187 3.72 14.68 11.71
C ASN A 187 4.15 13.51 12.63
N HIS A 188 3.77 12.28 12.29
CA HIS A 188 4.13 11.03 12.97
C HIS A 188 5.34 10.32 12.33
N ILE A 189 5.86 10.83 11.21
CA ILE A 189 7.05 10.36 10.49
C ILE A 189 8.10 11.47 10.52
N ASN A 190 9.36 11.16 10.82
CA ASN A 190 10.44 12.15 10.73
C ASN A 190 10.55 12.70 9.31
N GLN A 191 10.72 14.01 9.16
CA GLN A 191 10.68 14.66 7.85
C GLN A 191 11.81 14.20 6.93
N GLU A 192 12.97 13.85 7.49
CA GLU A 192 14.15 13.33 6.80
C GLU A 192 13.86 12.00 6.10
N ARG A 193 12.94 11.18 6.64
CA ARG A 193 12.49 9.94 5.99
C ARG A 193 11.71 10.20 4.71
N LEU A 194 11.13 11.40 4.57
CA LEU A 194 10.33 11.78 3.42
C LEU A 194 11.17 12.50 2.34
N GLU A 195 12.47 12.66 2.55
CA GLU A 195 13.38 13.31 1.60
C GLU A 195 13.28 12.66 0.22
N GLY A 196 13.16 13.51 -0.80
CA GLY A 196 13.03 13.11 -2.20
C GLY A 196 11.65 12.63 -2.64
N PHE A 197 10.70 12.46 -1.71
CA PHE A 197 9.34 12.09 -2.07
C PHE A 197 8.48 13.31 -2.41
N THR A 198 7.53 13.14 -3.32
CA THR A 198 6.51 14.15 -3.67
C THR A 198 5.14 13.48 -3.68
N ALA A 199 4.17 14.06 -2.97
CA ALA A 199 2.84 13.46 -2.86
C ALA A 199 2.04 13.66 -4.17
N GLU A 200 1.54 12.57 -4.74
CA GLU A 200 0.76 12.52 -5.99
C GLU A 200 -0.75 12.58 -5.71
N SER A 201 -1.21 11.89 -4.67
CA SER A 201 -2.62 11.82 -4.29
C SER A 201 -2.81 11.52 -2.81
N PHE A 202 -3.92 12.04 -2.29
CA PHE A 202 -4.38 11.85 -0.92
C PHE A 202 -5.77 11.22 -0.99
N LEU A 203 -5.87 9.93 -0.69
CA LEU A 203 -7.12 9.18 -0.79
C LEU A 203 -7.65 8.85 0.59
N ASP A 204 -8.93 9.12 0.84
CA ASP A 204 -9.54 8.87 2.14
C ASP A 204 -9.71 7.37 2.42
N TRP A 205 -9.39 6.97 3.64
CA TRP A 205 -9.76 5.66 4.15
C TRP A 205 -11.23 5.68 4.55
N LYS A 206 -12.10 5.28 3.63
CA LYS A 206 -13.54 5.24 3.84
C LYS A 206 -14.10 3.85 3.52
N PRO A 207 -14.72 3.14 4.49
CA PRO A 207 -15.39 1.87 4.23
C PRO A 207 -16.37 1.97 3.06
N GLY A 208 -16.32 0.98 2.17
CA GLY A 208 -17.14 0.95 0.95
C GLY A 208 -16.41 1.46 -0.29
N ASN A 209 -15.31 2.20 -0.12
CA ASN A 209 -14.45 2.59 -1.23
C ASN A 209 -13.54 1.43 -1.66
N ILE A 210 -13.08 1.51 -2.90
CA ILE A 210 -12.01 0.67 -3.45
C ILE A 210 -10.88 1.60 -3.90
N LEU A 211 -9.68 1.39 -3.39
CA LEU A 211 -8.48 2.11 -3.80
C LEU A 211 -7.64 1.20 -4.72
N ILE A 212 -7.25 1.69 -5.89
CA ILE A 212 -6.41 0.96 -6.84
C ILE A 212 -5.11 1.74 -7.09
N PHE A 213 -3.97 1.06 -7.00
CA PHE A 213 -2.65 1.68 -7.16
C PHE A 213 -1.63 0.69 -7.73
N ASP A 214 -0.55 1.21 -8.31
CA ASP A 214 0.57 0.39 -8.78
C ASP A 214 1.25 -0.27 -7.57
N ALA A 215 1.55 -1.56 -7.67
CA ALA A 215 2.20 -2.27 -6.57
C ALA A 215 3.60 -1.73 -6.23
N ILE A 216 4.24 -1.10 -7.22
CA ILE A 216 5.55 -0.46 -7.07
C ILE A 216 5.48 1.02 -6.68
N GLN A 217 4.27 1.57 -6.50
CA GLN A 217 4.10 2.95 -6.07
C GLN A 217 4.38 3.09 -4.59
N VAL A 218 5.27 4.01 -4.25
CA VAL A 218 5.57 4.35 -2.87
C VAL A 218 4.34 5.02 -2.25
N HIS A 219 4.00 4.60 -1.04
CA HIS A 219 2.87 5.15 -0.30
C HIS A 219 3.10 5.06 1.21
N ALA A 220 2.30 5.83 1.93
CA ALA A 220 2.25 5.84 3.39
C ALA A 220 0.81 6.11 3.82
N SER A 221 0.53 5.99 5.12
CA SER A 221 -0.78 6.39 5.65
C SER A 221 -0.63 7.52 6.66
N ALA A 222 -1.69 8.30 6.81
CA ALA A 222 -1.79 9.42 7.74
C ALA A 222 -2.95 9.20 8.71
N TYR A 223 -2.89 9.88 9.84
CA TYR A 223 -4.06 10.06 10.69
C TYR A 223 -5.09 10.98 10.00
N GLY A 224 -6.31 10.95 10.53
CA GLY A 224 -7.37 11.88 10.18
C GLY A 224 -7.19 13.26 10.81
N ASP A 225 -8.05 14.20 10.39
CA ASP A 225 -7.92 15.63 10.71
C ASP A 225 -8.36 15.95 12.16
N GLU A 226 -9.31 15.19 12.72
CA GLU A 226 -9.91 15.51 14.03
C GLU A 226 -9.64 14.48 15.13
N LYS A 227 -9.62 13.18 14.78
CA LYS A 227 -9.49 12.09 15.77
C LYS A 227 -8.61 10.97 15.26
N LYS A 228 -7.69 10.53 16.11
CA LYS A 228 -6.91 9.31 15.87
C LYS A 228 -7.83 8.11 16.03
N TRP A 229 -8.02 7.36 14.95
CA TRP A 229 -8.58 6.02 15.01
C TRP A 229 -7.72 5.14 15.93
N LYS A 230 -8.36 4.19 16.62
CA LYS A 230 -7.66 3.24 17.52
C LYS A 230 -7.13 2.04 16.75
N ASN A 231 -7.92 1.60 15.79
CA ASN A 231 -7.59 0.55 14.85
C ASN A 231 -8.42 0.72 13.57
N LYS A 232 -7.92 0.17 12.47
CA LYS A 232 -8.68 0.06 11.23
C LYS A 232 -8.36 -1.24 10.52
N MET A 233 -9.33 -1.74 9.78
CA MET A 233 -9.25 -3.01 9.07
C MET A 233 -9.44 -2.80 7.58
N GLY A 234 -8.57 -3.40 6.79
CA GLY A 234 -8.67 -3.40 5.33
C GLY A 234 -8.41 -4.78 4.75
N LEU A 235 -8.79 -4.92 3.48
CA LEU A 235 -8.44 -6.05 2.63
C LEU A 235 -7.52 -5.53 1.53
N LEU A 236 -6.30 -6.08 1.48
CA LEU A 236 -5.38 -5.90 0.36
C LEU A 236 -5.53 -7.09 -0.58
N LEU A 237 -5.88 -6.83 -1.84
CA LEU A 237 -5.86 -7.80 -2.92
C LEU A 237 -4.76 -7.42 -3.90
N ARG A 238 -4.00 -8.42 -4.32
CA ARG A 238 -2.84 -8.29 -5.19
C ARG A 238 -3.14 -8.94 -6.53
N PHE A 239 -2.84 -8.25 -7.62
CA PHE A 239 -3.20 -8.69 -8.96
C PHE A 239 -1.98 -8.79 -9.87
N LYS A 240 -1.92 -9.89 -10.63
CA LYS A 240 -1.04 -10.07 -11.78
C LYS A 240 -1.79 -9.61 -13.03
N VAL A 241 -1.14 -8.81 -13.87
CA VAL A 241 -1.62 -8.59 -15.24
C VAL A 241 -0.99 -9.64 -16.14
N ASN A 242 -1.84 -10.34 -16.88
CA ASN A 242 -1.40 -11.24 -17.92
C ASN A 242 -0.94 -10.36 -19.10
N ILE A 243 0.30 -10.57 -19.55
CA ILE A 243 0.85 -9.93 -20.75
C ILE A 243 0.47 -10.78 -21.97
#